data_AF-A0AAD2PVB2-F1
#
_entry.id   AF-A0AAD2PVB2-F1
#
_cell.length_a   1.000
_cell.length_b   1.000
_cell.length_c   1.000
_cell.angle_alpha   90.00
_cell.angle_beta   90.00
_cell.angle_gamma   90.00
#
_symmetry.space_group_name_H-M   'P 1'
#
loop_
_entity.id
_entity.type
_entity.pdbx_description
1 polymer ?
#
loop_
_entity_poly.entity_id
_entity_poly.type
_entity_poly.pdbx_seq_one_letter_code
_entity_poly.pdbx_strand_id
1 'polypeptide(L)'
;MPPRKTGHQRHGHGKTKDKRNSDYDPPSKSMDGKVKEFGKKARALLQEEKDKRREIKVVDPVQISTKTKSSTSFGSAIKSAGAATTATARSNKRQRVSSPTKRRRSEGASSAVTSKIHIHAPHIPIPDKEFRSNVVKLHGLHASCTKDHIKKFFSGLKFDFIFTVLSNDIYIPLLDCKKDLQETRASSNNDHHLRVFVKFESSTLATVAAERSGETISIGAVKTSSSEPTKVSIGVTLMSKELARRMLEMSIHGISNAPFYEVLSKIEKELHPIISTILWKRVAKTVEVPLEEEINQHDLFRKTNHDPSTLQGYQELARHCNQLIEIHETLINQLPSPSVELLASELSSTDPSVRLTSVAATVLTNEVSQLHKILCQGRVEARIQRQTEATR
;
A
#
# COMPACT_ATOMS: atom_id res chain seq x y z
N MET A 1 -36.28 -43.80 30.73
CA MET A 1 -36.03 -42.94 31.92
C MET A 1 -34.99 -41.88 31.57
N PRO A 2 -35.03 -40.68 32.17
CA PRO A 2 -35.34 -39.41 31.50
C PRO A 2 -34.12 -38.58 31.05
N PRO A 3 -34.33 -37.55 30.21
CA PRO A 3 -33.27 -36.64 29.74
C PRO A 3 -32.86 -35.63 30.83
N ARG A 4 -31.56 -35.37 30.94
CA ARG A 4 -30.97 -34.43 31.91
C ARG A 4 -31.07 -32.99 31.39
N LYS A 5 -31.62 -32.14 32.26
CA LYS A 5 -31.92 -30.72 32.08
C LYS A 5 -30.67 -29.87 31.91
N THR A 6 -30.79 -28.89 31.00
CA THR A 6 -29.93 -27.72 30.82
C THR A 6 -30.02 -26.78 32.03
N GLY A 7 -28.88 -26.48 32.66
CA GLY A 7 -28.75 -25.46 33.70
C GLY A 7 -28.06 -24.21 33.16
N HIS A 8 -28.82 -23.12 33.01
CA HIS A 8 -28.28 -21.78 32.82
C HIS A 8 -27.78 -21.25 34.18
N GLN A 9 -26.47 -21.04 34.31
CA GLN A 9 -25.89 -20.22 35.38
C GLN A 9 -25.57 -18.82 34.85
N ARG A 10 -26.25 -17.82 35.42
CA ARG A 10 -25.92 -16.40 35.31
C ARG A 10 -24.85 -16.06 36.35
N HIS A 11 -23.64 -15.74 35.91
CA HIS A 11 -22.67 -14.93 36.68
C HIS A 11 -22.85 -13.48 36.19
N GLY A 12 -23.04 -12.44 37.00
CA GLY A 12 -22.44 -12.16 38.30
C GLY A 12 -21.56 -10.91 38.12
N HIS A 13 -22.19 -9.72 38.04
CA HIS A 13 -21.49 -8.44 37.90
C HIS A 13 -20.76 -8.08 39.21
N GLY A 14 -19.46 -8.38 39.29
CA GLY A 14 -18.56 -7.85 40.30
C GLY A 14 -18.02 -6.48 39.88
N LYS A 15 -18.40 -5.42 40.59
CA LYS A 15 -17.78 -4.09 40.50
C LYS A 15 -16.61 -4.03 41.48
N THR A 16 -15.38 -4.14 40.98
CA THR A 16 -14.17 -3.82 41.76
C THR A 16 -13.91 -2.31 41.69
N LYS A 17 -13.85 -1.67 42.87
CA LYS A 17 -13.41 -0.28 43.03
C LYS A 17 -11.90 -0.30 43.28
N ASP A 18 -11.12 0.02 42.25
CA ASP A 18 -9.68 0.26 42.42
C ASP A 18 -9.44 1.64 43.02
N LYS A 19 -9.00 1.64 44.29
CA LYS A 19 -8.39 2.79 44.96
C LYS A 19 -7.00 3.00 44.34
N ARG A 20 -6.83 4.07 43.57
CA ARG A 20 -5.50 4.56 43.16
C ARG A 20 -4.87 5.28 44.36
N ASN A 21 -3.82 4.69 44.93
CA ASN A 21 -2.82 5.44 45.69
C ASN A 21 -2.00 6.24 44.68
N SER A 22 -2.09 7.58 44.75
CA SER A 22 -1.25 8.50 43.99
C SER A 22 -0.18 9.06 44.91
N ASP A 23 0.92 8.33 45.07
CA ASP A 23 2.18 8.89 45.57
C ASP A 23 2.89 9.54 44.38
N TYR A 24 2.55 10.81 44.14
CA TYR A 24 3.24 11.65 43.16
C TYR A 24 4.07 12.67 43.92
N ASP A 25 5.34 12.36 44.14
CA ASP A 25 6.31 13.32 44.66
C ASP A 25 6.54 14.43 43.61
N PRO A 26 6.29 15.71 43.94
CA PRO A 26 6.54 16.80 43.01
C PRO A 26 8.05 17.00 42.80
N PRO A 27 8.52 17.13 41.55
CA PRO A 27 9.93 17.34 41.28
C PRO A 27 10.42 18.67 41.86
N SER A 28 11.60 18.61 42.49
CA SER A 28 12.30 19.70 43.15
C SER A 28 12.41 20.96 42.28
N LYS A 29 12.19 22.13 42.89
CA LYS A 29 12.18 23.49 42.30
C LYS A 29 13.47 23.94 41.58
N SER A 30 14.50 23.09 41.42
CA SER A 30 15.80 23.48 40.85
C SER A 30 15.93 23.30 39.33
N MET A 31 15.05 22.53 38.67
CA MET A 31 15.08 22.29 37.21
C MET A 31 14.24 23.29 36.41
N ASP A 32 13.34 24.01 37.07
CA ASP A 32 12.30 24.82 36.44
C ASP A 32 12.85 26.10 35.76
N GLY A 33 14.02 26.58 36.20
CA GLY A 33 14.73 27.70 35.59
C GLY A 33 15.33 27.35 34.23
N LYS A 34 15.96 26.18 34.11
CA LYS A 34 16.63 25.75 32.86
C LYS A 34 15.64 25.47 31.74
N VAL A 35 14.50 24.85 32.06
CA VAL A 35 13.43 24.60 31.08
C VAL A 35 12.84 25.91 30.54
N LYS A 36 12.69 26.92 31.39
CA LYS A 36 12.22 28.26 30.98
C LYS A 36 13.24 28.98 30.08
N GLU A 37 14.54 28.80 30.31
CA GLU A 37 15.58 29.34 29.43
C GLU A 37 15.60 28.68 28.04
N PHE A 38 15.49 27.36 27.96
CA PHE A 38 15.39 26.66 26.67
C PHE A 38 14.16 27.11 25.87
N GLY A 39 13.01 27.30 26.55
CA GLY A 39 11.80 27.82 25.93
C GLY A 39 11.89 29.28 25.47
N LYS A 40 12.73 30.11 26.10
CA LYS A 40 13.00 31.49 25.63
C LYS A 40 13.93 31.48 24.42
N LYS A 41 14.99 30.68 24.44
CA LYS A 41 15.97 30.57 23.36
C LYS A 41 15.36 30.03 22.06
N ALA A 42 14.48 29.02 22.17
CA ALA A 42 13.76 28.47 21.01
C ALA A 42 12.80 29.50 20.37
N ARG A 43 12.12 30.33 21.17
CA ARG A 43 11.24 31.39 20.67
C ARG A 43 11.99 32.52 19.98
N ALA A 44 13.17 32.90 20.49
CA ALA A 44 14.03 33.89 19.86
C ALA A 44 14.54 33.41 18.48
N LEU A 45 14.98 32.15 18.37
CA LEU A 45 15.44 31.57 17.10
C LEU A 45 14.33 31.51 16.04
N LEU A 46 13.11 31.14 16.43
CA LEU A 46 11.96 31.13 15.53
C LEU A 46 11.60 32.54 15.03
N GLN A 47 11.76 33.55 15.87
CA GLN A 47 11.50 34.94 15.47
C GLN A 47 12.59 35.45 14.52
N GLU A 48 13.86 35.16 14.80
CA GLU A 48 14.97 35.50 13.91
C GLU A 48 14.87 34.79 12.55
N GLU A 49 14.38 33.55 12.52
CA GLU A 49 14.12 32.83 11.27
C GLU A 49 12.94 33.44 10.48
N LYS A 50 11.91 33.93 11.17
CA LYS A 50 10.81 34.66 10.52
C LYS A 50 11.28 36.00 9.94
N ASP A 51 12.11 36.73 10.65
CA ASP A 51 12.63 38.03 10.21
C ASP A 51 13.62 37.88 9.03
N LYS A 52 14.32 36.73 8.92
CA LYS A 52 15.17 36.40 7.76
C LYS A 52 14.39 36.01 6.51
N ARG A 53 13.15 35.52 6.66
CA ARG A 53 12.28 35.22 5.51
C ARG A 53 11.74 36.55 4.98
N ARG A 54 12.43 37.12 3.98
CA ARG A 54 11.92 38.25 3.18
C ARG A 54 10.48 37.94 2.78
N GLU A 55 9.54 38.77 3.24
CA GLU A 55 8.12 38.67 2.92
C GLU A 55 7.93 38.40 1.43
N ILE A 56 7.21 37.32 1.12
CA ILE A 56 6.65 37.11 -0.21
C ILE A 56 5.60 38.20 -0.37
N LYS A 57 5.97 39.31 -1.02
CA LYS A 57 5.02 40.34 -1.44
C LYS A 57 4.01 39.67 -2.36
N VAL A 58 2.77 39.62 -1.90
CA VAL A 58 1.61 39.25 -2.70
C VAL A 58 1.55 40.24 -3.86
N VAL A 59 1.77 39.76 -5.08
CA VAL A 59 1.58 40.54 -6.30
C VAL A 59 0.09 40.47 -6.62
N ASP A 60 -0.58 41.61 -6.58
CA ASP A 60 -1.98 41.72 -7.02
C ASP A 60 -2.12 41.28 -8.49
N PRO A 61 -3.15 40.51 -8.85
CA PRO A 61 -3.29 39.88 -10.18
C PRO A 61 -3.65 40.86 -11.31
N VAL A 62 -3.62 42.17 -11.08
CA VAL A 62 -3.97 43.18 -12.10
C VAL A 62 -2.72 43.90 -12.57
N GLN A 63 -1.84 43.19 -13.28
CA GLN A 63 -0.91 43.71 -14.31
C GLN A 63 0.08 42.63 -14.74
N ILE A 64 -0.37 41.65 -15.53
CA ILE A 64 0.53 40.89 -16.41
C ILE A 64 0.00 41.03 -17.83
N SER A 65 0.21 42.23 -18.38
CA SER A 65 0.09 42.52 -19.80
C SER A 65 1.45 42.32 -20.44
N THR A 66 1.56 41.20 -21.17
CA THR A 66 2.46 40.91 -22.29
C THR A 66 3.40 42.03 -22.73
N LYS A 67 4.71 41.83 -22.59
CA LYS A 67 5.71 42.40 -23.51
C LYS A 67 6.81 41.38 -23.83
N THR A 68 6.65 40.79 -25.01
CA THR A 68 7.68 40.24 -25.88
C THR A 68 8.86 41.21 -26.00
N LYS A 69 10.08 40.72 -25.77
CA LYS A 69 11.31 41.47 -26.01
C LYS A 69 11.76 41.24 -27.45
N SER A 70 11.73 42.29 -28.25
CA SER A 70 12.53 42.42 -29.47
C SER A 70 13.13 43.83 -29.52
N SER A 71 14.46 43.86 -29.54
CA SER A 71 15.38 44.81 -30.20
C SER A 71 15.22 46.35 -30.13
N THR A 72 16.40 46.97 -30.06
CA THR A 72 16.80 48.31 -30.58
C THR A 72 16.38 49.59 -29.85
N SER A 73 17.33 50.08 -29.04
CA SER A 73 18.05 51.36 -29.16
C SER A 73 17.33 52.74 -29.21
N PHE A 74 17.95 53.67 -28.46
CA PHE A 74 17.98 55.14 -28.55
C PHE A 74 16.78 55.98 -28.10
N GLY A 75 16.99 56.64 -26.94
CA GLY A 75 17.02 58.10 -26.82
C GLY A 75 15.72 58.90 -27.00
N SER A 76 15.25 59.53 -25.93
CA SER A 76 15.13 60.99 -25.81
C SER A 76 14.08 61.38 -24.76
N ALA A 77 14.42 62.42 -24.00
CA ALA A 77 13.63 63.04 -22.95
C ALA A 77 12.65 64.05 -23.51
N ILE A 78 11.42 64.13 -22.98
CA ILE A 78 10.63 65.37 -22.91
C ILE A 78 9.81 65.39 -21.61
N LYS A 79 9.96 66.49 -20.87
CA LYS A 79 9.14 66.94 -19.73
C LYS A 79 7.83 67.54 -20.22
N SER A 80 6.75 67.40 -19.46
CA SER A 80 5.87 68.54 -19.12
C SER A 80 4.80 68.17 -18.10
N ALA A 81 4.56 69.13 -17.21
CA ALA A 81 3.52 69.18 -16.20
C ALA A 81 2.19 69.64 -16.79
N GLY A 82 1.08 69.45 -16.06
CA GLY A 82 -0.20 70.07 -16.40
C GLY A 82 -1.34 69.58 -15.53
N ALA A 83 -2.04 70.51 -14.90
CA ALA A 83 -2.94 70.31 -13.78
C ALA A 83 -4.42 70.07 -14.16
N ALA A 84 -5.12 69.45 -13.20
CA ALA A 84 -6.44 69.83 -12.68
C ALA A 84 -7.76 69.68 -13.49
N THR A 85 -8.71 69.05 -12.77
CA THR A 85 -10.11 69.46 -12.50
C THR A 85 -11.30 68.97 -13.34
N THR A 86 -12.36 68.68 -12.57
CA THR A 86 -13.81 68.52 -12.87
C THR A 86 -14.27 67.23 -13.53
N ALA A 87 -15.50 66.71 -13.34
CA ALA A 87 -16.51 66.76 -12.28
C ALA A 87 -17.60 65.73 -12.69
N THR A 88 -18.31 65.21 -11.70
CA THR A 88 -19.59 64.48 -11.70
C THR A 88 -20.49 64.48 -12.95
N ALA A 89 -21.02 63.30 -13.32
CA ALA A 89 -22.39 63.17 -13.85
C ALA A 89 -22.98 61.75 -13.64
N ARG A 90 -24.28 61.74 -13.33
CA ARG A 90 -25.13 60.64 -12.85
C ARG A 90 -25.67 59.73 -13.97
N SER A 91 -26.14 58.55 -13.54
CA SER A 91 -27.38 57.87 -13.97
C SER A 91 -27.48 57.29 -15.38
N ASN A 92 -27.59 55.96 -15.49
CA ASN A 92 -28.90 55.35 -15.72
C ASN A 92 -28.91 53.83 -15.60
N LYS A 93 -29.81 53.38 -14.74
CA LYS A 93 -30.26 52.03 -14.45
C LYS A 93 -31.16 51.56 -15.60
N ARG A 94 -30.79 50.50 -16.32
CA ARG A 94 -31.73 49.72 -17.15
C ARG A 94 -31.56 48.23 -16.87
N GLN A 95 -32.41 47.75 -15.96
CA GLN A 95 -32.78 46.35 -15.84
C GLN A 95 -33.41 45.89 -17.16
N ARG A 96 -32.88 44.81 -17.74
CA ARG A 96 -33.56 44.05 -18.78
C ARG A 96 -33.74 42.64 -18.25
N VAL A 97 -34.95 42.37 -17.77
CA VAL A 97 -35.44 41.05 -17.39
C VAL A 97 -35.72 40.30 -18.69
N SER A 98 -34.90 39.30 -19.01
CA SER A 98 -35.18 38.33 -20.06
C SER A 98 -35.63 37.03 -19.42
N SER A 99 -36.89 36.70 -19.69
CA SER A 99 -37.57 35.45 -19.36
C SER A 99 -36.80 34.20 -19.83
N PRO A 100 -36.79 33.10 -19.05
CA PRO A 100 -36.11 31.87 -19.44
C PRO A 100 -36.96 31.05 -20.41
N THR A 101 -36.52 30.98 -21.67
CA THR A 101 -37.09 30.07 -22.67
C THR A 101 -36.70 28.63 -22.31
N LYS A 102 -37.68 27.81 -21.91
CA LYS A 102 -37.56 26.36 -21.71
C LYS A 102 -37.07 25.68 -23.00
N ARG A 103 -35.77 25.43 -23.10
CA ARG A 103 -35.20 24.52 -24.10
C ARG A 103 -35.48 23.08 -23.66
N ARG A 104 -36.48 22.46 -24.28
CA ARG A 104 -36.70 21.00 -24.28
C ARG A 104 -35.41 20.34 -24.78
N ARG A 105 -34.66 19.71 -23.87
CA ARG A 105 -33.59 18.76 -24.22
C ARG A 105 -34.27 17.48 -24.65
N SER A 106 -34.08 17.12 -25.92
CA SER A 106 -34.38 15.81 -26.45
C SER A 106 -33.57 14.75 -25.69
N GLU A 107 -34.28 13.80 -25.11
CA GLU A 107 -33.74 12.54 -24.59
C GLU A 107 -33.25 11.71 -25.79
N GLY A 108 -32.00 11.95 -26.18
CA GLY A 108 -31.22 11.03 -26.99
C GLY A 108 -30.58 10.03 -26.04
N ALA A 109 -31.07 8.80 -26.03
CA ALA A 109 -30.56 7.69 -25.27
C ALA A 109 -29.12 7.34 -25.70
N SER A 110 -28.13 8.01 -25.11
CA SER A 110 -26.76 7.46 -25.03
C SER A 110 -26.73 6.47 -23.88
N SER A 111 -27.15 5.24 -24.16
CA SER A 111 -27.00 4.08 -23.28
C SER A 111 -25.51 3.67 -23.21
N ALA A 112 -24.67 4.54 -22.64
CA ALA A 112 -23.43 4.11 -22.04
C ALA A 112 -23.74 3.97 -20.55
N VAL A 113 -23.98 2.72 -20.13
CA VAL A 113 -24.18 2.33 -18.74
C VAL A 113 -22.92 2.70 -17.96
N THR A 114 -22.85 3.95 -17.51
CA THR A 114 -22.06 4.33 -16.35
C THR A 114 -22.85 3.88 -15.14
N SER A 115 -23.01 2.56 -15.00
CA SER A 115 -23.35 1.98 -13.71
C SER A 115 -22.36 2.61 -12.74
N LYS A 116 -22.87 3.38 -11.78
CA LYS A 116 -22.11 3.85 -10.62
C LYS A 116 -21.70 2.60 -9.86
N ILE A 117 -20.65 1.93 -10.32
CA ILE A 117 -20.02 0.82 -9.62
C ILE A 117 -19.36 1.50 -8.43
N HIS A 118 -20.13 1.64 -7.35
CA HIS A 118 -19.53 1.82 -6.04
C HIS A 118 -18.76 0.53 -5.81
N ILE A 119 -17.45 0.58 -5.97
CA ILE A 119 -16.54 -0.41 -5.42
C ILE A 119 -16.48 -0.16 -3.91
N HIS A 120 -17.64 -0.28 -3.25
CA HIS A 120 -17.63 -0.62 -1.85
C HIS A 120 -17.10 -2.06 -1.82
N ALA A 121 -15.97 -2.23 -1.14
CA ALA A 121 -15.44 -3.51 -0.75
C ALA A 121 -15.84 -3.81 0.70
N PRO A 122 -17.15 -3.86 1.05
CA PRO A 122 -17.58 -3.96 2.45
C PRO A 122 -17.14 -5.29 3.08
N HIS A 123 -16.75 -6.27 2.26
CA HIS A 123 -16.29 -7.58 2.70
C HIS A 123 -14.83 -7.60 3.13
N ILE A 124 -14.03 -6.57 2.80
CA ILE A 124 -12.64 -6.49 3.28
C ILE A 124 -12.69 -5.86 4.67
N PRO A 125 -12.28 -6.59 5.74
CA PRO A 125 -12.34 -6.07 7.09
C PRO A 125 -11.38 -4.88 7.22
N ILE A 126 -11.90 -3.76 7.72
CA ILE A 126 -11.09 -2.58 8.01
C ILE A 126 -10.31 -2.87 9.30
N PRO A 127 -8.97 -2.82 9.28
CA PRO A 127 -8.18 -3.03 10.49
C PRO A 127 -8.50 -2.00 11.58
N ASP A 128 -8.41 -2.41 12.83
CA ASP A 128 -8.50 -1.48 13.97
C ASP A 128 -7.43 -0.40 13.88
N LYS A 129 -7.74 0.79 14.41
CA LYS A 129 -6.94 2.00 14.23
C LYS A 129 -5.46 1.81 14.60
N GLU A 130 -5.18 1.02 15.64
CA GLU A 130 -3.82 0.73 16.12
C GLU A 130 -3.02 -0.22 15.21
N PHE A 131 -3.71 -1.07 14.45
CA PHE A 131 -3.11 -2.04 13.53
C PHE A 131 -3.08 -1.55 12.08
N ARG A 132 -3.64 -0.37 11.78
CA ARG A 132 -3.57 0.23 10.44
C ARG A 132 -2.13 0.55 10.06
N SER A 133 -1.73 0.13 8.88
CA SER A 133 -0.49 0.52 8.24
C SER A 133 -0.62 1.88 7.54
N ASN A 134 0.50 2.38 7.04
CA ASN A 134 0.56 3.49 6.09
C ASN A 134 0.43 3.03 4.63
N VAL A 135 0.03 1.78 4.36
CA VAL A 135 -0.15 1.24 3.02
C VAL A 135 -1.63 1.03 2.75
N VAL A 136 -2.06 1.40 1.54
CA VAL A 136 -3.40 1.10 1.02
C VAL A 136 -3.31 0.21 -0.21
N LYS A 137 -4.32 -0.63 -0.42
CA LYS A 137 -4.51 -1.37 -1.67
C LYS A 137 -5.49 -0.62 -2.57
N LEU A 138 -5.22 -0.62 -3.87
CA LEU A 138 -6.12 -0.12 -4.91
C LEU A 138 -6.84 -1.27 -5.60
N HIS A 139 -8.11 -1.04 -5.94
CA HIS A 139 -9.02 -1.98 -6.59
C HIS A 139 -9.65 -1.35 -7.82
N GLY A 140 -10.11 -2.19 -8.76
CA GLY A 140 -10.71 -1.73 -10.02
C GLY A 140 -9.73 -0.95 -10.90
N LEU A 141 -8.42 -1.26 -10.85
CA LEU A 141 -7.46 -0.65 -11.76
C LEU A 141 -7.50 -1.38 -13.11
N HIS A 142 -7.54 -0.62 -14.18
CA HIS A 142 -7.40 -1.15 -15.54
C HIS A 142 -5.95 -1.50 -15.85
N ALA A 143 -5.70 -2.51 -16.69
CA ALA A 143 -4.37 -2.95 -17.13
C ALA A 143 -3.43 -1.80 -17.54
N SER A 144 -3.94 -0.85 -18.33
CA SER A 144 -3.17 0.31 -18.80
C SER A 144 -2.91 1.40 -17.76
N CYS A 145 -3.31 1.19 -16.50
CA CYS A 145 -3.04 2.14 -15.44
C CYS A 145 -1.53 2.24 -15.17
N THR A 146 -1.01 3.46 -15.12
CA THR A 146 0.38 3.77 -14.84
C THR A 146 0.52 4.40 -13.47
N LYS A 147 1.76 4.51 -12.99
CA LYS A 147 2.07 5.25 -11.75
C LYS A 147 1.51 6.67 -11.77
N ASP A 148 1.59 7.37 -12.90
CA ASP A 148 1.22 8.78 -12.98
C ASP A 148 -0.29 9.01 -12.91
N HIS A 149 -1.09 8.06 -13.40
CA HIS A 149 -2.54 8.06 -13.16
C HIS A 149 -2.86 8.00 -11.66
N ILE A 150 -2.16 7.16 -10.90
CA ILE A 150 -2.33 7.05 -9.44
C ILE A 150 -1.79 8.29 -8.71
N LYS A 151 -0.66 8.87 -9.15
CA LYS A 151 -0.16 10.13 -8.58
C LYS A 151 -1.20 11.26 -8.75
N LYS A 152 -1.80 11.36 -9.93
CA LYS A 152 -2.85 12.34 -10.22
C LYS A 152 -4.10 12.04 -9.40
N PHE A 153 -4.47 10.77 -9.25
CA PHE A 153 -5.55 10.37 -8.38
C PHE A 153 -5.32 10.90 -6.98
N PHE A 154 -4.20 10.56 -6.32
CA PHE A 154 -3.88 11.04 -4.97
C PHE A 154 -3.28 12.45 -4.91
N SER A 155 -3.56 13.33 -5.88
CA SER A 155 -3.05 14.70 -5.85
C SER A 155 -3.45 15.42 -4.56
N GLY A 156 -2.48 16.06 -3.90
CA GLY A 156 -2.68 16.73 -2.60
C GLY A 156 -2.36 15.86 -1.38
N LEU A 157 -2.15 14.56 -1.56
CA LEU A 157 -1.64 13.68 -0.51
C LEU A 157 -0.17 13.34 -0.75
N LYS A 158 0.63 13.29 0.33
CA LYS A 158 2.03 12.87 0.26
C LYS A 158 2.14 11.36 0.43
N PHE A 159 2.84 10.71 -0.48
CA PHE A 159 3.15 9.29 -0.40
C PHE A 159 4.60 9.02 -0.80
N ASP A 160 5.18 7.97 -0.23
CA ASP A 160 6.57 7.56 -0.45
C ASP A 160 6.72 7.00 -1.87
N PHE A 161 5.94 5.95 -2.19
CA PHE A 161 5.97 5.29 -3.48
C PHE A 161 4.72 4.46 -3.75
N ILE A 162 4.57 4.08 -5.03
CA ILE A 162 3.52 3.23 -5.55
C ILE A 162 4.18 1.96 -6.08
N PHE A 163 3.64 0.81 -5.72
CA PHE A 163 4.24 -0.49 -6.06
C PHE A 163 3.18 -1.52 -6.40
N THR A 164 3.57 -2.53 -7.17
CA THR A 164 2.81 -3.78 -7.36
C THR A 164 3.54 -4.92 -6.64
N VAL A 165 2.93 -6.09 -6.57
CA VAL A 165 3.57 -7.32 -6.09
C VAL A 165 3.51 -8.40 -7.17
N LEU A 166 4.25 -9.49 -6.97
CA LEU A 166 4.23 -10.66 -7.85
C LEU A 166 2.81 -11.19 -8.08
N SER A 167 2.54 -11.67 -9.29
CA SER A 167 1.28 -12.30 -9.68
C SER A 167 1.01 -13.54 -8.82
N ASN A 168 -0.24 -13.72 -8.45
CA ASN A 168 -0.74 -14.92 -7.79
C ASN A 168 -2.22 -15.05 -8.13
N ASP A 169 -2.56 -16.18 -8.74
CA ASP A 169 -3.89 -16.47 -9.27
C ASP A 169 -4.91 -16.77 -8.16
N ILE A 170 -4.43 -16.92 -6.93
CA ILE A 170 -5.28 -17.26 -5.81
C ILE A 170 -5.96 -16.03 -5.25
N TYR A 171 -7.26 -16.15 -5.05
CA TYR A 171 -8.07 -15.17 -4.35
C TYR A 171 -7.69 -15.11 -2.86
N ILE A 172 -7.29 -13.93 -2.39
CA ILE A 172 -6.97 -13.71 -0.98
C ILE A 172 -8.06 -12.81 -0.39
N PRO A 173 -8.97 -13.31 0.47
CA PRO A 173 -10.12 -12.55 0.95
C PRO A 173 -9.78 -11.19 1.60
N LEU A 174 -8.63 -11.09 2.27
CA LEU A 174 -8.18 -9.84 2.89
C LEU A 174 -7.58 -8.83 1.91
N LEU A 175 -7.19 -9.28 0.72
CA LEU A 175 -6.64 -8.42 -0.31
C LEU A 175 -7.66 -8.17 -1.40
N ASP A 176 -8.43 -9.15 -1.85
CA ASP A 176 -9.08 -9.14 -3.15
C ASP A 176 -10.60 -8.90 -3.06
N CYS A 177 -11.12 -8.09 -3.99
CA CYS A 177 -12.56 -7.94 -4.14
C CYS A 177 -13.13 -8.98 -5.11
N LYS A 178 -14.30 -9.55 -4.80
CA LYS A 178 -15.00 -10.46 -5.75
C LYS A 178 -15.25 -9.80 -7.10
N LYS A 179 -15.44 -8.48 -7.13
CA LYS A 179 -15.59 -7.68 -8.36
C LYS A 179 -14.30 -7.58 -9.16
N ASP A 180 -13.14 -7.51 -8.49
CA ASP A 180 -11.84 -7.52 -9.17
C ASP A 180 -11.73 -8.77 -10.05
N LEU A 181 -12.19 -9.93 -9.56
CA LEU A 181 -12.19 -11.20 -10.31
C LEU A 181 -13.13 -11.21 -11.53
N GLN A 182 -14.26 -10.48 -11.48
CA GLN A 182 -15.26 -10.51 -12.55
C GLN A 182 -14.92 -9.57 -13.70
N GLU A 183 -14.40 -8.36 -13.40
CA GLU A 183 -13.98 -7.41 -14.42
C GLU A 183 -12.77 -7.93 -15.21
N THR A 184 -11.85 -8.61 -14.52
CA THR A 184 -10.70 -9.29 -15.14
C THR A 184 -11.12 -10.39 -16.13
N ARG A 185 -12.17 -11.15 -15.84
CA ARG A 185 -12.63 -12.25 -16.73
C ARG A 185 -13.34 -11.76 -18.00
N ALA A 186 -13.91 -10.55 -17.98
CA ALA A 186 -14.60 -9.98 -19.13
C ALA A 186 -13.63 -9.39 -20.17
N SER A 187 -12.42 -9.01 -19.74
CA SER A 187 -11.34 -8.60 -20.64
C SER A 187 -10.53 -9.83 -21.03
N SER A 188 -10.79 -10.38 -22.22
CA SER A 188 -10.23 -11.65 -22.72
C SER A 188 -8.70 -11.68 -22.91
N ASN A 189 -7.97 -10.67 -22.46
CA ASN A 189 -6.53 -10.54 -22.63
C ASN A 189 -5.85 -10.36 -21.25
N ASN A 190 -5.53 -11.48 -20.61
CA ASN A 190 -4.40 -11.64 -19.69
C ASN A 190 -4.22 -10.62 -18.54
N ASP A 191 -5.28 -10.08 -17.94
CA ASP A 191 -5.10 -9.34 -16.69
C ASP A 191 -4.85 -10.35 -15.58
N HIS A 192 -3.57 -10.68 -15.35
CA HIS A 192 -3.12 -11.32 -14.12
C HIS A 192 -3.63 -10.50 -12.94
N HIS A 193 -3.83 -11.13 -11.78
CA HIS A 193 -4.34 -10.51 -10.56
C HIS A 193 -3.42 -9.39 -10.05
N LEU A 194 -3.50 -8.23 -10.70
CA LEU A 194 -2.64 -7.08 -10.49
C LEU A 194 -3.04 -6.44 -9.16
N ARG A 195 -2.12 -6.47 -8.21
CA ARG A 195 -2.32 -5.90 -6.88
C ARG A 195 -1.42 -4.69 -6.73
N VAL A 196 -2.01 -3.51 -6.86
CA VAL A 196 -1.29 -2.24 -6.72
C VAL A 196 -1.55 -1.62 -5.35
N PHE A 197 -0.48 -1.09 -4.77
CA PHE A 197 -0.44 -0.52 -3.44
C PHE A 197 0.21 0.85 -3.46
N VAL A 198 -0.16 1.68 -2.48
CA VAL A 198 0.45 2.99 -2.26
C VAL A 198 0.89 3.09 -0.81
N LYS A 199 2.17 3.39 -0.59
CA LYS A 199 2.73 3.63 0.75
C LYS A 199 2.78 5.13 1.02
N PHE A 200 2.07 5.57 2.05
CA PHE A 200 2.02 6.96 2.51
C PHE A 200 3.06 7.25 3.60
N GLU A 201 3.37 8.53 3.84
CA GLU A 201 4.29 8.93 4.91
C GLU A 201 3.76 8.55 6.31
N SER A 202 2.43 8.42 6.48
CA SER A 202 1.79 8.06 7.75
C SER A 202 0.48 7.29 7.58
N SER A 203 0.06 6.58 8.63
CA SER A 203 -1.23 5.87 8.67
C SER A 203 -2.44 6.81 8.64
N THR A 204 -2.30 8.05 9.14
CA THR A 204 -3.32 9.09 9.02
C THR A 204 -3.57 9.46 7.57
N LEU A 205 -2.50 9.67 6.79
CA LEU A 205 -2.62 9.96 5.35
C LEU A 205 -3.21 8.77 4.57
N ALA A 206 -2.84 7.54 4.92
CA ALA A 206 -3.46 6.34 4.36
C ALA A 206 -4.97 6.28 4.67
N THR A 207 -5.40 6.72 5.85
CA THR A 207 -6.82 6.81 6.22
C THR A 207 -7.56 7.84 5.36
N VAL A 208 -6.99 9.03 5.17
CA VAL A 208 -7.55 10.06 4.27
C VAL A 208 -7.59 9.57 2.82
N ALA A 209 -6.57 8.83 2.38
CA ALA A 209 -6.55 8.23 1.05
C ALA A 209 -7.69 7.20 0.86
N ALA A 210 -8.02 6.44 1.90
CA ALA A 210 -9.11 5.46 1.87
C ALA A 210 -10.49 6.12 1.73
N GLU A 211 -10.67 7.36 2.21
CA GLU A 211 -11.91 8.14 2.03
C GLU A 211 -12.19 8.50 0.56
N ARG A 212 -11.17 8.40 -0.31
CA ARG A 212 -11.29 8.62 -1.76
C ARG A 212 -11.81 7.41 -2.54
N SER A 213 -12.10 6.31 -1.84
CA SER A 213 -12.71 5.12 -2.44
C SER A 213 -14.03 5.47 -3.13
N GLY A 214 -14.20 5.00 -4.37
CA GLY A 214 -15.33 5.30 -5.25
C GLY A 214 -15.09 6.43 -6.25
N GLU A 215 -14.05 7.25 -6.05
CA GLU A 215 -13.64 8.24 -7.05
C GLU A 215 -13.15 7.58 -8.35
N THR A 216 -13.14 8.34 -9.45
CA THR A 216 -12.77 7.80 -10.78
C THR A 216 -11.41 8.30 -11.25
N ILE A 217 -10.60 7.39 -11.81
CA ILE A 217 -9.41 7.74 -12.61
C ILE A 217 -9.82 7.85 -14.08
N SER A 218 -9.38 8.92 -14.74
CA SER A 218 -9.45 9.02 -16.20
C SER A 218 -8.13 8.54 -16.80
N ILE A 219 -8.19 7.43 -17.52
CA ILE A 219 -7.07 6.86 -18.26
C ILE A 219 -7.16 7.43 -19.68
N GLY A 220 -6.05 7.98 -20.18
CA GLY A 220 -6.01 8.56 -21.53
C GLY A 220 -6.52 7.57 -22.58
N ALA A 221 -7.04 8.09 -23.71
CA ALA A 221 -7.54 7.25 -24.78
C ALA A 221 -6.49 6.18 -25.13
N VAL A 222 -6.79 4.93 -24.77
CA VAL A 222 -6.06 3.78 -25.30
C VAL A 222 -6.21 3.89 -26.81
N LYS A 223 -5.19 3.51 -27.60
CA LYS A 223 -5.19 3.61 -29.07
C LYS A 223 -6.31 2.80 -29.78
N THR A 224 -7.30 2.33 -29.04
CA THR A 224 -8.56 1.79 -29.54
C THR A 224 -9.45 2.94 -30.04
N SER A 225 -10.30 2.63 -31.00
CA SER A 225 -11.05 3.56 -31.87
C SER A 225 -11.99 4.56 -31.18
N SER A 226 -12.09 4.58 -29.84
CA SER A 226 -12.86 5.58 -29.10
C SER A 226 -11.96 6.73 -28.66
N SER A 227 -12.25 7.95 -29.15
CA SER A 227 -11.53 9.17 -28.76
C SER A 227 -11.78 9.61 -27.31
N GLU A 228 -12.65 8.92 -26.57
CA GLU A 228 -12.98 9.27 -25.19
C GLU A 228 -12.08 8.57 -24.18
N PRO A 229 -11.61 9.29 -23.13
CA PRO A 229 -10.81 8.68 -22.07
C PRO A 229 -11.66 7.69 -21.27
N THR A 230 -11.11 6.50 -21.03
CA THR A 230 -11.74 5.49 -20.19
C THR A 230 -11.75 5.98 -18.75
N LYS A 231 -12.94 6.06 -18.14
CA LYS A 231 -13.11 6.40 -16.72
C LYS A 231 -13.39 5.13 -15.92
N VAL A 232 -12.61 4.91 -14.88
CA VAL A 232 -12.72 3.71 -14.03
C VAL A 232 -12.86 4.14 -12.57
N SER A 233 -13.82 3.57 -11.85
CA SER A 233 -13.97 3.80 -10.40
C SER A 233 -12.92 3.01 -9.64
N ILE A 234 -12.31 3.62 -8.63
CA ILE A 234 -11.23 3.02 -7.85
C ILE A 234 -11.71 2.74 -6.44
N GLY A 235 -11.56 1.50 -5.99
CA GLY A 235 -11.69 1.16 -4.58
C GLY A 235 -10.35 1.37 -3.86
N VAL A 236 -10.38 1.94 -2.65
CA VAL A 236 -9.18 2.10 -1.80
C VAL A 236 -9.44 1.44 -0.44
N THR A 237 -8.59 0.49 -0.04
CA THR A 237 -8.73 -0.25 1.22
C THR A 237 -7.49 -0.13 2.11
N LEU A 238 -7.72 -0.04 3.41
CA LEU A 238 -6.68 0.02 4.42
C LEU A 238 -6.11 -1.37 4.71
N MET A 239 -4.81 -1.43 4.98
CA MET A 239 -4.12 -2.69 5.28
C MET A 239 -3.61 -2.74 6.72
N SER A 240 -3.58 -3.94 7.30
CA SER A 240 -2.94 -4.16 8.59
C SER A 240 -1.41 -4.02 8.47
N LYS A 241 -0.73 -3.63 9.54
CA LYS A 241 0.74 -3.47 9.59
C LYS A 241 1.46 -4.74 9.17
N GLU A 242 1.01 -5.89 9.65
CA GLU A 242 1.66 -7.17 9.36
C GLU A 242 1.51 -7.57 7.89
N LEU A 243 0.31 -7.43 7.31
CA LEU A 243 0.10 -7.72 5.89
C LEU A 243 0.85 -6.73 4.99
N ALA A 244 0.83 -5.44 5.33
CA ALA A 244 1.57 -4.42 4.60
C ALA A 244 3.07 -4.68 4.58
N ARG A 245 3.65 -5.13 5.71
CA ARG A 245 5.07 -5.52 5.79
C ARG A 245 5.41 -6.63 4.79
N ARG A 246 4.56 -7.66 4.69
CA ARG A 246 4.77 -8.74 3.70
C ARG A 246 4.64 -8.26 2.26
N MET A 247 3.68 -7.39 1.96
CA MET A 247 3.56 -6.81 0.62
C MET A 247 4.77 -5.96 0.23
N LEU A 248 5.35 -5.23 1.19
CA LEU A 248 6.55 -4.42 0.97
C LEU A 248 7.79 -5.29 0.68
N GLU A 249 7.95 -6.42 1.37
CA GLU A 249 8.98 -7.43 1.08
C GLU A 249 8.90 -7.90 -0.39
N MET A 250 7.69 -8.00 -0.94
CA MET A 250 7.39 -8.43 -2.31
C MET A 250 7.24 -7.30 -3.33
N SER A 251 7.50 -6.05 -2.93
CA SER A 251 7.16 -4.89 -3.74
C SER A 251 7.94 -4.84 -5.06
N ILE A 252 7.33 -4.29 -6.10
CA ILE A 252 7.95 -3.92 -7.38
C ILE A 252 7.51 -2.50 -7.66
N HIS A 253 8.44 -1.56 -7.64
CA HIS A 253 8.11 -0.15 -7.76
C HIS A 253 7.56 0.18 -9.15
N GLY A 254 6.49 0.98 -9.19
CA GLY A 254 5.97 1.50 -10.45
C GLY A 254 6.99 2.42 -11.13
N ILE A 255 7.09 2.30 -12.45
CA ILE A 255 7.87 3.16 -13.32
C ILE A 255 6.94 4.22 -13.93
N SER A 256 7.39 5.48 -14.03
CA SER A 256 6.60 6.55 -14.63
C SER A 256 6.31 6.24 -16.10
N ASN A 257 5.09 6.56 -16.56
CA ASN A 257 4.58 6.28 -17.91
C ASN A 257 4.54 4.81 -18.36
N ALA A 258 4.94 3.84 -17.53
CA ALA A 258 4.81 2.42 -17.83
C ALA A 258 3.57 1.83 -17.13
N PRO A 259 2.74 1.03 -17.82
CA PRO A 259 1.68 0.27 -17.18
C PRO A 259 2.23 -0.72 -16.15
N PHE A 260 1.53 -0.92 -15.04
CA PHE A 260 2.01 -1.84 -13.99
C PHE A 260 2.13 -3.28 -14.48
N TYR A 261 1.25 -3.73 -15.37
CA TYR A 261 1.31 -5.09 -15.91
C TYR A 261 2.59 -5.34 -16.71
N GLU A 262 3.08 -4.36 -17.47
CA GLU A 262 4.33 -4.49 -18.25
C GLU A 262 5.54 -4.57 -17.33
N VAL A 263 5.57 -3.71 -16.30
CA VAL A 263 6.63 -3.71 -15.29
C VAL A 263 6.66 -5.05 -14.56
N LEU A 264 5.50 -5.54 -14.12
CA LEU A 264 5.37 -6.82 -13.45
C LEU A 264 5.82 -7.98 -14.34
N SER A 265 5.28 -8.07 -15.56
CA SER A 265 5.60 -9.14 -16.51
C SER A 265 7.09 -9.17 -16.87
N LYS A 266 7.73 -8.00 -16.97
CA LYS A 266 9.18 -7.93 -17.21
C LYS A 266 9.97 -8.57 -16.06
N ILE A 267 9.68 -8.15 -14.82
CA ILE A 267 10.38 -8.67 -13.64
C ILE A 267 10.11 -10.17 -13.45
N GLU A 268 8.88 -10.63 -13.66
CA GLU A 268 8.53 -12.05 -13.54
C GLU A 268 9.25 -12.94 -14.55
N LYS A 269 9.55 -12.43 -15.75
CA LYS A 269 10.36 -13.15 -16.75
C LYS A 269 11.83 -13.26 -16.36
N GLU A 270 12.33 -12.34 -15.56
CA GLU A 270 13.71 -12.32 -15.06
C GLU A 270 13.87 -13.18 -13.79
N LEU A 271 12.78 -13.37 -13.04
CA LEU A 271 12.79 -14.14 -11.79
C LEU A 271 12.70 -15.65 -12.03
N HIS A 272 13.34 -16.41 -11.14
CA HIS A 272 13.11 -17.85 -11.08
C HIS A 272 11.64 -18.12 -10.70
N PRO A 273 10.90 -19.00 -11.43
CA PRO A 273 9.46 -19.19 -11.24
C PRO A 273 9.05 -19.53 -9.80
N ILE A 274 9.92 -20.22 -9.07
CA ILE A 274 9.70 -20.65 -7.67
C ILE A 274 9.57 -19.48 -6.68
N ILE A 275 10.14 -18.32 -7.00
CA ILE A 275 10.23 -17.17 -6.08
C ILE A 275 8.83 -16.67 -5.72
N SER A 276 7.95 -16.55 -6.71
CA SER A 276 6.56 -16.13 -6.48
C SER A 276 5.86 -17.08 -5.50
N THR A 277 6.00 -18.40 -5.71
CA THR A 277 5.43 -19.44 -4.85
C THR A 277 5.95 -19.35 -3.40
N ILE A 278 7.25 -19.18 -3.21
CA ILE A 278 7.87 -19.05 -1.87
C ILE A 278 7.30 -17.83 -1.13
N LEU A 279 7.28 -16.68 -1.80
CA LEU A 279 6.88 -15.41 -1.19
C LEU A 279 5.38 -15.39 -0.89
N TRP A 280 4.53 -15.86 -1.81
CA TRP A 280 3.10 -15.96 -1.56
C TRP A 280 2.75 -16.99 -0.49
N LYS A 281 3.50 -18.10 -0.35
CA LYS A 281 3.35 -19.02 0.79
C LYS A 281 3.73 -18.36 2.12
N ARG A 282 4.66 -17.41 2.14
CA ARG A 282 4.95 -16.65 3.37
C ARG A 282 3.79 -15.72 3.74
N VAL A 283 3.23 -15.04 2.75
CA VAL A 283 2.03 -14.19 2.94
C VAL A 283 0.87 -15.04 3.46
N ALA A 284 0.57 -16.14 2.80
CA ALA A 284 -0.41 -17.15 3.18
C ALA A 284 -0.40 -17.50 4.67
N LYS A 285 0.77 -17.94 5.17
CA LYS A 285 0.98 -18.32 6.58
C LYS A 285 0.68 -17.15 7.52
N THR A 286 0.98 -15.92 7.09
CA THR A 286 0.81 -14.70 7.90
C THR A 286 -0.66 -14.29 8.00
N VAL A 287 -1.45 -14.56 6.96
CA VAL A 287 -2.85 -14.10 6.87
C VAL A 287 -3.83 -15.16 7.37
N GLU A 288 -3.33 -16.32 7.81
CA GLU A 288 -4.13 -17.48 8.22
C GLU A 288 -5.19 -17.87 7.17
N VAL A 289 -4.94 -17.55 5.90
CA VAL A 289 -5.84 -17.95 4.83
C VAL A 289 -5.65 -19.44 4.64
N PRO A 290 -6.72 -20.26 4.74
CA PRO A 290 -6.66 -21.66 4.37
C PRO A 290 -6.41 -21.74 2.87
N LEU A 291 -5.14 -21.76 2.48
CA LEU A 291 -4.70 -22.07 1.13
C LEU A 291 -4.69 -23.58 0.97
N GLU A 292 -5.89 -24.16 1.08
CA GLU A 292 -6.03 -25.60 1.27
C GLU A 292 -5.94 -26.38 -0.06
N GLU A 293 -6.13 -25.76 -1.22
CA GLU A 293 -6.26 -26.53 -2.47
C GLU A 293 -5.32 -26.13 -3.63
N GLU A 294 -4.98 -24.86 -3.84
CA GLU A 294 -4.30 -24.45 -5.10
C GLU A 294 -2.77 -24.24 -5.01
N ILE A 295 -2.20 -23.76 -3.90
CA ILE A 295 -0.72 -23.66 -3.77
C ILE A 295 -0.06 -25.04 -3.68
N ASN A 296 -0.82 -26.05 -3.26
CA ASN A 296 -0.33 -27.42 -3.11
C ASN A 296 0.05 -28.09 -4.45
N GLN A 297 -0.20 -27.46 -5.59
CA GLN A 297 0.25 -27.97 -6.89
C GLN A 297 1.78 -27.95 -7.05
N HIS A 298 2.48 -27.08 -6.32
CA HIS A 298 3.92 -27.20 -6.15
C HIS A 298 4.23 -28.03 -4.90
N ASP A 299 4.58 -29.30 -5.11
CA ASP A 299 5.00 -30.30 -4.09
C ASP A 299 6.07 -29.80 -3.11
N LEU A 300 6.73 -28.71 -3.49
CA LEU A 300 7.78 -27.98 -2.78
C LEU A 300 7.49 -27.68 -1.32
N PHE A 301 6.23 -27.73 -0.88
CA PHE A 301 5.80 -27.09 0.34
C PHE A 301 4.60 -27.75 1.00
N ARG A 302 4.29 -28.99 0.59
CA ARG A 302 3.22 -29.81 1.15
C ARG A 302 3.29 -29.76 2.67
N LYS A 303 2.16 -29.51 3.35
CA LYS A 303 2.08 -29.66 4.81
C LYS A 303 2.46 -31.10 5.13
N THR A 304 3.70 -31.32 5.52
CA THR A 304 4.18 -32.61 5.99
C THR A 304 3.59 -32.80 7.38
N ASN A 305 2.35 -33.26 7.46
CA ASN A 305 1.74 -33.77 8.69
C ASN A 305 2.35 -35.14 9.08
N HIS A 306 3.61 -35.34 8.69
CA HIS A 306 4.34 -36.57 8.88
C HIS A 306 4.88 -36.59 10.30
N ASP A 307 4.58 -37.65 11.02
CA ASP A 307 5.09 -37.85 12.36
C ASP A 307 6.61 -38.12 12.30
N PRO A 308 7.46 -37.19 12.81
CA PRO A 308 8.91 -37.34 12.73
C PRO A 308 9.44 -38.44 13.66
N SER A 309 8.61 -38.99 14.55
CA SER A 309 8.98 -40.14 15.39
C SER A 309 8.96 -41.46 14.61
N THR A 310 8.21 -41.51 13.49
CA THR A 310 8.18 -42.66 12.57
C THR A 310 9.33 -42.58 11.56
N LEU A 311 9.87 -43.74 11.16
CA LEU A 311 10.94 -43.79 10.16
C LEU A 311 10.50 -43.17 8.82
N GLN A 312 9.28 -43.48 8.37
CA GLN A 312 8.74 -42.94 7.12
C GLN A 312 8.59 -41.42 7.21
N GLY A 313 7.97 -40.90 8.27
CA GLY A 313 7.75 -39.47 8.40
C GLY A 313 9.05 -38.68 8.52
N TYR A 314 10.05 -39.22 9.22
CA TYR A 314 11.40 -38.67 9.26
C TYR A 314 12.03 -38.61 7.85
N GLN A 315 11.97 -39.70 7.08
CA GLN A 315 12.53 -39.76 5.73
C GLN A 315 11.86 -38.76 4.78
N GLU A 316 10.54 -38.60 4.88
CA GLU A 316 9.78 -37.64 4.08
C GLU A 316 10.14 -36.19 4.42
N LEU A 317 10.26 -35.87 5.72
CA LEU A 317 10.72 -34.56 6.20
C LEU A 317 12.17 -34.28 5.79
N ALA A 318 13.07 -35.26 5.87
CA ALA A 318 14.47 -35.11 5.48
C ALA A 318 14.61 -34.88 3.97
N ARG A 319 13.86 -35.64 3.15
CA ARG A 319 13.79 -35.43 1.70
C ARG A 319 13.26 -34.03 1.37
N HIS A 320 12.19 -33.60 2.02
CA HIS A 320 11.65 -32.24 1.84
C HIS A 320 12.68 -31.16 2.23
N CYS A 321 13.40 -31.35 3.34
CA CYS A 321 14.45 -30.45 3.76
C CYS A 321 15.58 -30.33 2.73
N ASN A 322 16.05 -31.46 2.19
CA ASN A 322 17.10 -31.47 1.15
C ASN A 322 16.64 -30.75 -0.12
N GLN A 323 15.38 -30.96 -0.55
CA GLN A 323 14.82 -30.23 -1.70
C GLN A 323 14.86 -28.71 -1.47
N LEU A 324 14.48 -28.23 -0.28
CA LEU A 324 14.52 -26.79 0.03
C LEU A 324 15.96 -26.25 0.06
N ILE A 325 16.93 -27.05 0.49
CA ILE A 325 18.36 -26.69 0.45
C ILE A 325 18.82 -26.53 -1.01
N GLU A 326 18.52 -27.49 -1.88
CA GLU A 326 18.88 -27.42 -3.31
C GLU A 326 18.29 -26.19 -4.00
N ILE A 327 17.03 -25.88 -3.69
CA ILE A 327 16.36 -24.67 -4.22
C ILE A 327 17.03 -23.41 -3.67
N HIS A 328 17.34 -23.38 -2.37
CA HIS A 328 18.02 -22.25 -1.75
C HIS A 328 19.39 -22.00 -2.39
N GLU A 329 20.21 -23.04 -2.57
CA GLU A 329 21.50 -22.95 -3.25
C GLU A 329 21.35 -22.44 -4.69
N THR A 330 20.34 -22.93 -5.42
CA THR A 330 20.03 -22.46 -6.77
C THR A 330 19.71 -20.95 -6.79
N LEU A 331 18.91 -20.46 -5.84
CA LEU A 331 18.58 -19.04 -5.74
C LEU A 331 19.79 -18.18 -5.35
N ILE A 332 20.61 -18.65 -4.39
CA ILE A 332 21.82 -17.93 -3.97
C ILE A 332 22.82 -17.82 -5.12
N ASN A 333 22.98 -18.88 -5.92
CA ASN A 333 23.87 -18.88 -7.08
C ASN A 333 23.42 -17.93 -8.20
N GLN A 334 22.15 -17.50 -8.22
CA GLN A 334 21.64 -16.48 -9.15
C GLN A 334 21.89 -15.05 -8.68
N LEU A 335 22.25 -14.84 -7.41
CA LEU A 335 22.53 -13.50 -6.89
C LEU A 335 23.92 -13.03 -7.35
N PRO A 336 24.10 -11.75 -7.71
CA PRO A 336 25.41 -11.24 -8.12
C PRO A 336 26.42 -11.34 -6.97
N SER A 337 27.63 -11.84 -7.21
CA SER A 337 28.68 -11.84 -6.17
C SER A 337 29.25 -10.43 -5.95
N PRO A 338 29.49 -9.94 -4.71
CA PRO A 338 29.38 -10.61 -3.41
C PRO A 338 28.11 -10.20 -2.64
N SER A 339 26.92 -10.62 -3.09
CA SER A 339 25.65 -10.26 -2.42
C SER A 339 25.45 -10.89 -1.04
N VAL A 340 26.35 -11.76 -0.58
CA VAL A 340 26.23 -12.44 0.72
C VAL A 340 26.29 -11.46 1.89
N GLU A 341 27.03 -10.34 1.77
CA GLU A 341 27.05 -9.28 2.79
C GLU A 341 25.82 -8.34 2.74
N LEU A 342 25.03 -8.38 1.65
CA LEU A 342 23.84 -7.54 1.46
C LEU A 342 22.53 -8.15 2.01
N LEU A 343 22.56 -9.41 2.47
CA LEU A 343 21.40 -10.08 3.06
C LEU A 343 20.89 -9.41 4.35
N ALA A 344 21.70 -8.55 4.99
CA ALA A 344 21.28 -7.81 6.19
C ALA A 344 20.43 -6.56 5.89
N SER A 345 20.42 -6.07 4.65
CA SER A 345 19.63 -4.90 4.24
C SER A 345 18.70 -5.28 3.09
N GLU A 346 17.75 -6.17 3.40
CA GLU A 346 16.78 -6.80 2.48
C GLU A 346 15.90 -5.80 1.68
N LEU A 347 16.02 -4.49 1.94
CA LEU A 347 15.27 -3.43 1.25
C LEU A 347 16.16 -2.41 0.52
N SER A 348 17.49 -2.55 0.56
CA SER A 348 18.40 -1.54 -0.01
C SER A 348 18.72 -1.72 -1.49
N SER A 349 18.56 -2.94 -2.05
CA SER A 349 18.76 -3.16 -3.48
C SER A 349 17.72 -2.39 -4.31
N THR A 350 18.20 -1.60 -5.26
CA THR A 350 17.36 -0.92 -6.26
C THR A 350 16.81 -1.88 -7.31
N ASP A 351 17.47 -3.02 -7.52
CA ASP A 351 17.02 -4.08 -8.41
C ASP A 351 15.97 -4.96 -7.70
N PRO A 352 14.70 -4.97 -8.17
CA PRO A 352 13.66 -5.80 -7.58
C PRO A 352 13.94 -7.30 -7.74
N SER A 353 14.58 -7.74 -8.83
CA SER A 353 14.85 -9.15 -9.07
C SER A 353 15.81 -9.70 -8.02
N VAL A 354 16.93 -9.01 -7.80
CA VAL A 354 17.91 -9.34 -6.74
C VAL A 354 17.26 -9.32 -5.36
N ARG A 355 16.46 -8.29 -5.07
CA ARG A 355 15.78 -8.17 -3.77
C ARG A 355 14.79 -9.32 -3.53
N LEU A 356 13.94 -9.62 -4.49
CA LEU A 356 12.92 -10.66 -4.35
C LEU A 356 13.56 -12.05 -4.22
N THR A 357 14.62 -12.33 -4.98
CA THR A 357 15.42 -13.56 -4.83
C THR A 357 16.06 -13.65 -3.45
N SER A 358 16.65 -12.56 -2.96
CA SER A 358 17.24 -12.48 -1.60
C SER A 358 16.20 -12.74 -0.52
N VAL A 359 15.04 -12.06 -0.56
CA VAL A 359 13.95 -12.28 0.40
C VAL A 359 13.50 -13.74 0.35
N ALA A 360 13.30 -14.33 -0.84
CA ALA A 360 12.91 -15.73 -0.99
C ALA A 360 13.96 -16.70 -0.41
N ALA A 361 15.25 -16.44 -0.60
CA ALA A 361 16.32 -17.21 0.01
C ALA A 361 16.29 -17.12 1.55
N THR A 362 16.04 -15.94 2.12
CA THR A 362 15.83 -15.79 3.57
C THR A 362 14.61 -16.59 4.05
N VAL A 363 13.50 -16.60 3.28
CA VAL A 363 12.33 -17.44 3.63
C VAL A 363 12.72 -18.92 3.70
N LEU A 364 13.44 -19.41 2.69
CA LEU A 364 13.88 -20.80 2.64
C LEU A 364 14.84 -21.16 3.78
N THR A 365 15.80 -20.28 4.10
CA THR A 365 16.70 -20.46 5.24
C THR A 365 15.93 -20.65 6.55
N ASN A 366 14.90 -19.84 6.75
CA ASN A 366 14.04 -19.96 7.94
C ASN A 366 13.24 -21.26 7.95
N GLU A 367 12.70 -21.69 6.81
CA GLU A 367 11.94 -22.94 6.70
C GLU A 367 12.84 -24.17 6.92
N VAL A 368 14.02 -24.22 6.30
CA VAL A 368 15.04 -25.26 6.50
C VAL A 368 15.46 -25.33 7.97
N SER A 369 15.69 -24.17 8.60
CA SER A 369 16.03 -24.11 10.02
C SER A 369 14.91 -24.66 10.92
N GLN A 370 13.64 -24.44 10.56
CA GLN A 370 12.51 -25.03 11.28
C GLN A 370 12.43 -26.55 11.07
N LEU A 371 12.60 -27.03 9.84
CA LEU A 371 12.59 -28.47 9.54
C LEU A 371 13.74 -29.21 10.24
N HIS A 372 14.95 -28.65 10.28
CA HIS A 372 16.06 -29.20 11.02
C HIS A 372 15.75 -29.35 12.51
N LYS A 373 15.08 -28.36 13.13
CA LYS A 373 14.65 -28.47 14.54
C LYS A 373 13.68 -29.64 14.74
N ILE A 374 12.70 -29.78 13.85
CA ILE A 374 11.71 -30.88 13.90
C ILE A 374 12.40 -32.25 13.73
N LEU A 375 13.29 -32.38 12.74
CA LEU A 375 14.04 -33.62 12.50
C LEU A 375 14.93 -34.00 13.69
N CYS A 376 15.62 -33.03 14.29
CA CYS A 376 16.42 -33.26 15.50
C CYS A 376 15.56 -33.71 16.68
N GLN A 377 14.41 -33.07 16.89
CA GLN A 377 13.47 -33.45 17.95
C GLN A 377 12.90 -34.86 17.75
N GLY A 378 12.42 -35.19 16.55
CA GLY A 378 11.89 -36.52 16.24
C GLY A 378 12.91 -37.64 16.44
N ARG A 379 14.20 -37.38 16.14
CA ARG A 379 15.28 -38.33 16.41
C ARG A 379 15.47 -38.62 17.90
N VAL A 380 15.30 -37.60 18.75
CA VAL A 380 15.39 -37.75 20.21
C VAL A 380 14.18 -38.55 20.73
N GLU A 381 12.98 -38.21 20.28
CA GLU A 381 11.74 -38.89 20.67
C GLU A 381 11.75 -40.38 20.28
N ALA A 382 12.14 -40.70 19.04
CA ALA A 382 12.26 -42.07 18.57
C ALA A 382 13.29 -42.88 19.40
N ARG A 383 14.36 -42.24 19.88
CA ARG A 383 15.35 -42.89 20.76
C ARG A 383 14.75 -43.20 22.13
N ILE A 384 14.01 -42.26 22.73
CA ILE A 384 13.35 -42.44 24.03
C ILE A 384 12.31 -43.57 23.94
N GLN A 385 11.53 -43.61 22.86
CA GLN A 385 10.53 -44.65 22.65
C GLN A 385 11.17 -46.03 22.59
N ARG A 386 12.24 -46.22 21.80
CA ARG A 386 12.95 -47.51 21.73
C ARG A 386 13.54 -47.95 23.07
N GLN A 387 14.06 -47.01 23.87
CA GLN A 387 14.57 -47.31 25.22
C GLN A 387 13.44 -47.73 26.18
N THR A 388 12.28 -47.10 26.05
CA THR A 388 11.09 -47.43 26.84
C THR A 388 10.51 -48.79 26.44
N GLU A 389 10.52 -49.14 25.15
CA GLU A 389 10.10 -50.44 24.65
C GLU A 389 11.06 -51.56 25.04
N ALA A 390 12.38 -51.30 25.08
CA ALA A 390 13.38 -52.29 25.49
C ALA A 390 13.42 -52.57 27.00
N THR A 391 12.84 -51.69 27.82
CA THR A 391 12.79 -51.84 29.30
C THR A 391 11.48 -52.49 29.79
N ARG A 392 10.52 -52.67 28.89
CA ARG A 392 9.29 -53.45 29.11
C ARG A 392 9.50 -54.87 28.66
#